data_AF-A0A523Z1V7-F1
#
_entry.id   AF-A0A523Z1V7-F1
#
_cell.length_a   1.000
_cell.length_b   1.000
_cell.length_c   1.000
_cell.angle_alpha   90.00
_cell.angle_beta   90.00
_cell.angle_gamma   90.00
#
_symmetry.space_group_name_H-M   'P 1'
#
loop_
_entity.id
_entity.type
_entity.pdbx_description
1 polymer ?
#
loop_
_entity_poly.entity_id
_entity_poly.type
_entity_poly.pdbx_seq_one_letter_code
_entity_poly.pdbx_strand_id
1 'polypeptide(L)'
;MDNENIKRTEREQMLKDRETVRGVYNSEDGRTVLTDILADLNFFCGDIKTEQEMAKQNSARVLLNRLGIWQKHNARRIVNALMDMPYYQKDEHE
;
A
#
# COMPACT_ATOMS: atom_id res chain seq x y z
N MET A 1 5.43 -9.86 -35.58
CA MET A 1 5.52 -10.14 -34.13
C MET A 1 4.43 -9.33 -33.47
N ASP A 2 3.40 -10.03 -32.97
CA ASP A 2 2.09 -9.45 -32.72
C ASP A 2 2.02 -8.64 -31.42
N ASN A 3 1.37 -7.48 -31.51
CA ASN A 3 1.23 -6.49 -30.45
C ASN A 3 0.51 -7.07 -29.20
N GLU A 4 -0.27 -8.14 -29.37
CA GLU A 4 -0.92 -8.86 -28.28
C GLU A 4 0.04 -9.72 -27.45
N ASN A 5 1.05 -10.33 -28.09
CA ASN A 5 2.07 -11.12 -27.38
C ASN A 5 2.99 -10.24 -26.54
N ILE A 6 3.25 -9.00 -26.98
CA ILE A 6 4.01 -8.01 -26.21
C ILE A 6 3.24 -7.63 -24.94
N LYS A 7 1.96 -7.25 -25.07
CA LYS A 7 1.10 -6.91 -23.93
C LYS A 7 0.94 -8.04 -22.91
N ARG A 8 0.89 -9.29 -23.40
CA ARG A 8 0.79 -10.47 -22.55
C ARG A 8 2.05 -10.66 -21.71
N THR A 9 3.21 -10.57 -22.35
CA THR A 9 4.52 -10.71 -21.69
C THR A 9 4.76 -9.62 -20.65
N GLU A 10 4.41 -8.36 -20.96
CA GLU A 10 4.53 -7.25 -20.01
C GLU A 10 3.65 -7.45 -18.77
N ARG A 11 2.41 -7.92 -18.96
CA ARG A 11 1.50 -8.21 -17.85
C ARG A 11 2.00 -9.35 -16.97
N GLU A 12 2.53 -10.41 -17.56
CA GLU A 12 3.12 -11.54 -16.84
C GLU A 12 4.33 -11.11 -16.02
N GLN A 13 5.20 -10.27 -16.59
CA GLN A 13 6.33 -9.70 -15.87
C GLN A 13 5.88 -8.84 -14.69
N MET A 14 4.90 -7.95 -14.89
CA MET A 14 4.35 -7.12 -13.81
C MET A 14 3.76 -7.93 -12.65
N LEU A 15 3.10 -9.06 -12.95
CA LEU A 15 2.55 -9.95 -11.92
C LEU A 15 3.68 -10.61 -11.12
N LYS A 16 4.72 -11.09 -11.81
CA LYS A 16 5.90 -11.70 -11.18
C LYS A 16 6.67 -10.71 -10.29
N ASP A 17 6.82 -9.47 -10.75
CA ASP A 17 7.46 -8.41 -9.97
C ASP A 17 6.62 -8.11 -8.71
N ARG A 18 5.29 -8.03 -8.85
CA ARG A 18 4.39 -7.83 -7.72
C ARG A 18 4.49 -8.98 -6.70
N GLU A 19 4.51 -10.23 -7.14
CA GLU A 19 4.68 -11.38 -6.24
C GLU A 19 6.01 -11.33 -5.50
N THR A 20 7.09 -10.98 -6.20
CA THR A 20 8.43 -10.85 -5.61
C THR A 20 8.44 -9.78 -4.52
N VAL A 21 7.94 -8.58 -4.82
CA VAL A 21 7.90 -7.47 -3.86
C VAL A 21 6.97 -7.80 -2.68
N ARG A 22 5.82 -8.44 -2.92
CA ARG A 22 4.95 -8.92 -1.85
C ARG A 22 5.64 -9.95 -0.95
N GLY A 23 6.46 -10.83 -1.54
CA GLY A 23 7.24 -11.81 -0.79
C GLY A 23 8.17 -11.15 0.23
N VAL A 24 8.84 -10.05 -0.14
CA VAL A 24 9.72 -9.28 0.75
C VAL A 24 8.98 -8.77 1.99
N TYR A 25 7.77 -8.26 1.82
CA TYR A 25 6.98 -7.67 2.91
C TYR A 25 6.04 -8.66 3.62
N ASN A 26 6.10 -9.95 3.29
CA ASN A 26 5.20 -10.93 3.91
C ASN A 26 5.75 -11.51 5.22
N SER A 27 7.06 -11.38 5.48
CA SER A 27 7.67 -11.70 6.76
C SER A 27 7.29 -10.67 7.83
N GLU A 28 7.45 -11.03 9.10
CA GLU A 28 7.22 -10.12 10.22
C GLU A 28 8.12 -8.88 10.13
N ASP A 29 9.43 -9.07 9.97
CA ASP A 29 10.39 -7.98 9.76
C ASP A 29 10.04 -7.13 8.54
N GLY A 30 9.59 -7.76 7.45
CA GLY A 30 9.16 -7.07 6.25
C GLY A 30 7.95 -6.17 6.53
N ARG A 31 6.98 -6.64 7.32
CA ARG A 31 5.82 -5.81 7.73
C ARG A 31 6.23 -4.65 8.61
N THR A 32 7.18 -4.84 9.52
CA THR A 32 7.74 -3.76 10.34
C THR A 32 8.39 -2.69 9.45
N VAL A 33 9.28 -3.08 8.54
CA VAL A 33 9.92 -2.16 7.60
C VAL A 33 8.89 -1.44 6.71
N LEU A 34 7.87 -2.15 6.22
CA LEU A 34 6.80 -1.52 5.44
C LEU A 34 6.04 -0.47 6.28
N THR A 35 5.81 -0.76 7.55
CA THR A 35 5.13 0.15 8.47
C THR A 35 5.94 1.43 8.67
N ASP A 36 7.25 1.31 8.88
CA ASP A 36 8.16 2.45 9.01
C ASP A 36 8.20 3.30 7.73
N ILE A 37 8.31 2.66 6.56
CA ILE A 37 8.26 3.36 5.27
C ILE A 37 6.94 4.12 5.09
N LEU A 38 5.80 3.51 5.47
CA LEU A 38 4.50 4.16 5.38
C LEU A 38 4.39 5.34 6.34
N ALA A 39 4.98 5.24 7.54
CA ALA A 39 5.06 6.35 8.49
C ALA A 39 5.88 7.52 7.95
N ASP A 40 7.07 7.26 7.38
CA ASP A 40 7.95 8.27 6.78
C ASP A 40 7.29 9.01 5.59
N LEU A 41 6.40 8.31 4.90
CA LEU A 41 5.60 8.83 3.79
C LEU A 41 4.29 9.52 4.24
N ASN A 42 4.12 9.76 5.54
CA ASN A 42 2.92 10.39 6.12
C ASN A 42 1.62 9.65 5.77
N PHE A 43 1.67 8.33 5.56
CA PHE A 43 0.48 7.55 5.21
C PHE A 43 -0.56 7.58 6.33
N PHE A 44 -0.11 7.51 7.59
CA PHE A 44 -0.96 7.52 8.78
C PHE A 44 -1.28 8.93 9.31
N CYS A 45 -0.75 9.99 8.69
CA CYS A 45 -1.03 11.36 9.10
C CYS A 45 -2.36 11.84 8.50
N GLY A 46 -3.28 12.28 9.36
CA GLY A 46 -4.57 12.84 8.95
C GLY A 46 -4.49 14.30 8.47
N ASP A 47 -3.48 15.04 8.93
CA ASP A 47 -3.34 16.48 8.69
C ASP A 47 -2.23 16.75 7.66
N ILE A 48 -2.61 16.83 6.38
CA ILE A 48 -1.71 17.23 5.30
C ILE A 48 -1.77 18.75 5.16
N LYS A 49 -0.66 19.43 5.44
CA LYS A 49 -0.60 20.91 5.49
C LYS A 49 0.18 21.50 4.32
N THR A 50 0.99 20.69 3.64
CA THR A 50 1.88 21.12 2.55
C THR A 50 1.79 20.21 1.33
N GLU A 51 2.18 20.74 0.17
CA GLU A 51 2.23 19.95 -1.08
C GLU A 51 3.26 18.82 -1.00
N GLN A 52 4.37 19.02 -0.28
CA GLN A 52 5.39 17.98 -0.08
C GLN A 52 4.82 16.79 0.71
N GLU A 53 4.04 17.05 1.75
CA GLU A 53 3.37 15.99 2.53
C GLU A 53 2.33 15.25 1.68
N MET A 54 1.61 15.97 0.82
CA MET A 54 0.68 15.36 -0.13
C MET A 54 1.40 14.45 -1.13
N ALA A 55 2.56 14.88 -1.64
CA ALA A 55 3.39 14.08 -2.54
C ALA A 55 3.91 12.80 -1.87
N LYS A 56 4.33 12.88 -0.60
CA LYS A 56 4.70 11.71 0.20
C LYS A 56 3.53 10.75 0.37
N GLN A 57 2.36 11.25 0.75
CA GLN A 57 1.18 10.42 0.96
C GLN A 57 0.72 9.74 -0.35
N ASN A 58 0.81 10.44 -1.48
CA ASN A 58 0.55 9.85 -2.80
C ASN A 58 1.59 8.77 -3.16
N SER A 59 2.86 8.95 -2.78
CA SER A 59 3.89 7.94 -2.96
C SER A 59 3.59 6.66 -2.16
N ALA A 60 3.09 6.79 -0.93
CA ALA A 60 2.62 5.63 -0.14
C ALA A 60 1.47 4.89 -0.83
N ARG A 61 0.49 5.62 -1.40
CA ARG A 61 -0.60 5.01 -2.16
C ARG A 61 -0.10 4.25 -3.39
N VAL A 62 0.89 4.79 -4.10
CA VAL A 62 1.53 4.12 -5.25
C VAL A 62 2.25 2.85 -4.80
N LEU A 63 2.99 2.89 -3.68
CA LEU A 63 3.64 1.71 -3.10
C LEU A 63 2.61 0.61 -2.78
N LEU A 64 1.54 0.96 -2.06
CA LEU A 64 0.47 0.01 -1.72
C LEU A 64 -0.24 -0.55 -2.97
N ASN A 65 -0.39 0.25 -4.02
CA ASN A 65 -0.91 -0.21 -5.30
C ASN A 65 0.05 -1.21 -5.96
N ARG A 66 1.36 -0.92 -5.99
CA ARG A 66 2.38 -1.86 -6.51
C ARG A 66 2.37 -3.19 -5.76
N LEU A 67 2.23 -3.14 -4.43
CA LEU A 67 2.06 -4.33 -3.58
C LEU A 67 0.75 -5.08 -3.83
N GLY A 68 -0.18 -4.54 -4.63
CA GLY A 68 -1.50 -5.12 -4.84
C GLY A 68 -2.39 -5.05 -3.61
N ILE A 69 -2.01 -4.24 -2.61
CA ILE A 69 -2.82 -3.96 -1.44
C ILE A 69 -3.92 -2.98 -1.89
N TRP A 70 -3.58 -1.81 -2.41
CA TRP A 70 -4.60 -0.83 -2.82
C TRP A 70 -5.02 -1.00 -4.28
N GLN A 71 -6.07 -1.79 -4.57
CA GLN A 71 -6.64 -1.98 -5.91
C GLN A 71 -8.15 -1.68 -5.93
N LYS A 72 -8.70 -1.23 -7.07
CA LYS A 72 -10.15 -0.99 -7.18
C LYS A 72 -10.99 -2.23 -6.85
N HIS A 73 -10.53 -3.42 -7.24
CA HIS A 73 -11.28 -4.66 -7.01
C HIS A 73 -11.23 -5.19 -5.57
N ASN A 74 -10.22 -4.78 -4.78
CA ASN A 74 -10.10 -5.18 -3.37
C ASN A 74 -10.40 -4.03 -2.39
N ALA A 75 -10.67 -2.82 -2.89
CA ALA A 75 -11.01 -1.63 -2.11
C ALA A 75 -12.12 -1.91 -1.08
N ARG A 76 -13.22 -2.56 -1.50
CA ARG A 76 -14.33 -2.90 -0.58
C ARG A 76 -13.89 -3.82 0.56
N ARG A 77 -13.05 -4.82 0.28
CA ARG A 77 -12.55 -5.75 1.32
C ARG A 77 -11.63 -5.04 2.30
N ILE A 78 -10.81 -4.11 1.82
CA ILE A 78 -9.89 -3.32 2.65
C ILE A 78 -10.67 -2.36 3.53
N VAL A 79 -11.63 -1.63 2.95
CA VAL A 79 -12.50 -0.73 3.70
C VAL A 79 -13.22 -1.48 4.80
N ASN A 80 -13.83 -2.64 4.49
CA ASN A 80 -14.47 -3.46 5.52
C ASN A 80 -13.49 -3.89 6.61
N ALA A 81 -12.32 -4.42 6.24
CA ALA A 81 -11.32 -4.85 7.22
C ALA A 81 -10.84 -3.69 8.11
N LEU A 82 -10.71 -2.47 7.57
CA LEU A 82 -10.35 -1.28 8.35
C LEU A 82 -11.49 -0.84 9.29
N MET A 83 -12.75 -0.94 8.85
CA MET A 83 -13.92 -0.61 9.67
C MET A 83 -14.17 -1.63 10.78
N ASP A 84 -13.76 -2.89 10.57
CA ASP A 84 -13.84 -3.97 11.56
C ASP A 84 -12.69 -3.92 12.58
N MET A 85 -11.64 -3.10 12.34
CA MET A 85 -10.56 -2.94 13.32
C MET A 85 -11.08 -2.18 14.54
N PRO A 86 -10.73 -2.62 15.77
CA PRO A 86 -11.11 -1.92 16.98
C PRO A 86 -10.52 -0.50 16.95
N TYR A 87 -11.41 0.49 17.04
CA TYR A 87 -11.02 1.88 17.15
C TYR A 87 -10.45 2.12 18.56
N TYR A 88 -9.13 2.30 18.65
CA TYR A 88 -8.50 2.66 19.91
C TYR A 88 -8.71 4.16 20.14
N GLN A 89 -9.75 4.51 20.90
CA GLN A 89 -9.78 5.83 21.54
C GLN A 89 -8.65 5.82 22.57
N LYS A 90 -7.63 6.64 22.35
CA LYS A 90 -6.67 6.94 23.40
C LYS A 90 -7.46 7.71 24.45
N ASP A 91 -7.88 7.03 25.52
CA ASP A 91 -8.51 7.69 26.65
C ASP A 91 -7.55 8.77 27.15
N GLU A 92 -7.98 10.03 27.08
CA GLU A 92 -7.27 11.18 27.63
C GLU A 92 -7.37 11.16 29.16
N HIS A 93 -6.83 10.15 29.83
CA HIS A 93 -6.65 10.16 31.28
C HIS A 93 -5.47 9.28 31.68
N GLU A 94 -4.29 9.90 31.81
CA GLU A 94 -3.33 9.72 32.92
C GLU A 94 -2.29 10.85 32.93
#